data_AF-A0A941MKC0-F1
#
_entry.id   AF-A0A941MKC0-F1
#
_cell.length_a   1.000
_cell.length_b   1.000
_cell.length_c   1.000
_cell.angle_alpha   90.00
_cell.angle_beta   90.00
_cell.angle_gamma   90.00
#
_symmetry.space_group_name_H-M   'P 1'
#
loop_
_entity.id
_entity.type
_entity.pdbx_description
1 polymer ?
#
loop_
_entity_poly.entity_id
_entity_poly.type
_entity_poly.pdbx_seq_one_letter_code
_entity_poly.pdbx_strand_id
1 'polypeptide(L)' 'MKYAAYTEETIWAVADDEETAREEGEENMAENGVTDTSALKVAPIDDNLVEALEEAEESGTDVLFDLIDGELCEVETVEG' A
#
# COMPACT_ATOMS: atom_id res chain seq x y z
N MET A 1 -5.88 0.75 13.23
CA MET A 1 -5.03 1.59 12.38
C MET A 1 -3.96 0.69 11.85
N LYS A 2 -3.97 0.44 10.55
CA LYS A 2 -2.96 -0.34 9.86
C LYS A 2 -1.93 0.60 9.25
N TYR A 3 -0.84 0.04 8.75
CA TYR A 3 0.20 0.72 8.00
C TYR A 3 0.42 0.01 6.69
N ALA A 4 0.62 0.77 5.63
CA ALA A 4 0.94 0.25 4.31
C ALA A 4 2.39 0.62 3.97
N ALA A 5 3.17 -0.37 3.57
CA ALA A 5 4.45 -0.16 2.94
C ALA A 5 4.26 -0.05 1.44
N TYR A 6 4.65 1.08 0.88
CA TYR A 6 4.30 1.46 -0.48
C TYR A 6 5.45 2.18 -1.18
N THR A 7 5.42 2.07 -2.50
CA THR A 7 6.16 2.88 -3.45
C THR A 7 5.17 3.75 -4.21
N GLU A 8 5.64 4.65 -5.07
CA GLU A 8 4.78 5.60 -5.80
C GLU A 8 3.62 4.93 -6.57
N GLU A 9 3.77 3.67 -6.95
CA GLU A 9 2.83 2.95 -7.83
C GLU A 9 2.27 1.67 -7.22
N THR A 10 2.78 1.21 -6.08
CA THR A 10 2.46 -0.12 -5.56
C THR A 10 2.52 -0.18 -4.04
N ILE A 11 1.49 -0.76 -3.44
CA ILE A 11 1.48 -1.18 -2.04
C ILE A 11 2.05 -2.59 -1.97
N TRP A 12 3.14 -2.75 -1.23
CA TRP A 12 3.90 -3.99 -1.11
C TRP A 12 3.47 -4.83 0.09
N ALA A 13 2.99 -4.20 1.16
CA ALA A 13 2.48 -4.90 2.33
C ALA A 13 1.56 -4.00 3.16
N VAL A 14 0.64 -4.62 3.90
CA VAL A 14 -0.22 -3.95 4.87
C VAL A 14 -0.18 -4.72 6.18
N ALA A 15 0.15 -4.05 7.29
CA ALA A 15 0.26 -4.67 8.61
C ALA A 15 -0.33 -3.78 9.71
N ASP A 16 -0.48 -4.33 10.93
CA ASP A 16 -0.98 -3.58 12.08
C ASP A 16 0.00 -2.52 12.62
N ASP A 17 1.30 -2.66 12.31
CA ASP A 17 2.38 -1.79 12.80
C ASP A 17 3.36 -1.40 11.68
N GLU A 18 3.98 -0.21 11.79
CA GLU A 18 4.90 0.34 10.78
C GLU A 18 6.11 -0.59 10.51
N GLU A 19 6.69 -1.17 11.56
CA GLU A 19 7.88 -2.03 11.45
C GLU A 19 7.57 -3.28 10.61
N THR A 20 6.47 -3.96 10.94
CA THR A 20 6.02 -5.16 10.22
C THR A 20 5.66 -4.82 8.77
N ALA A 21 4.95 -3.73 8.53
CA ALA A 21 4.62 -3.31 7.16
C ALA A 21 5.89 -3.09 6.34
N ARG A 22 6.90 -2.42 6.92
CA ARG A 22 8.20 -2.21 6.25
C ARG A 22 8.89 -3.53 5.93
N GLU A 23 9.06 -4.40 6.92
CA GLU A 23 9.77 -5.67 6.76
C GLU A 23 9.10 -6.56 5.70
N GLU A 24 7.77 -6.73 5.77
CA GLU A 24 7.03 -7.50 4.77
C GLU A 24 7.05 -6.84 3.39
N GLY A 25 7.03 -5.50 3.34
CA GLY A 25 7.16 -4.74 2.10
C GLY A 25 8.51 -4.97 1.42
N GLU A 26 9.61 -4.93 2.18
CA GLU A 26 10.96 -5.22 1.67
C GLU A 26 11.11 -6.66 1.21
N GLU A 27 10.51 -7.63 1.92
CA GLU A 27 10.47 -9.02 1.53
C GLU A 27 9.71 -9.20 0.21
N ASN A 28 8.48 -8.69 0.10
CA ASN A 28 7.68 -8.76 -1.12
C ASN A 28 8.36 -8.06 -2.31
N MET A 29 9.03 -6.92 -2.10
CA MET A 29 9.84 -6.26 -3.12
C MET A 29 10.95 -7.19 -3.62
N ALA A 30 11.71 -7.80 -2.71
CA ALA A 30 12.78 -8.71 -3.04
C ALA A 30 12.28 -9.97 -3.78
N GLU A 31 11.15 -10.53 -3.37
CA GLU A 31 10.51 -11.68 -4.04
C GLU A 31 10.06 -11.33 -5.46
N ASN A 32 9.63 -10.09 -5.69
CA ASN A 32 9.28 -9.56 -7.02
C ASN A 32 10.50 -9.03 -7.81
N GLY A 33 11.71 -9.19 -7.29
CA GLY A 33 12.96 -8.79 -7.96
C GLY A 33 13.27 -7.29 -7.89
N VAL A 34 12.54 -6.54 -7.07
CA VAL A 34 12.83 -5.14 -6.77
C VAL A 34 13.90 -5.09 -5.69
N THR A 35 15.07 -4.58 -6.06
CA THR A 35 16.25 -4.54 -5.17
C THR A 35 16.48 -3.16 -4.55
N ASP A 36 15.86 -2.12 -5.10
CA ASP A 36 15.90 -0.78 -4.52
C ASP A 36 14.73 -0.61 -3.55
N THR A 37 14.99 -0.83 -2.27
CA THR A 37 14.03 -0.56 -1.18
C THR A 37 14.09 0.89 -0.69
N SER A 38 15.00 1.70 -1.25
CA SER A 38 15.19 3.12 -0.92
C SER A 38 13.92 3.95 -1.15
N ALA A 39 13.09 3.55 -2.11
CA ALA A 39 11.82 4.19 -2.44
C ALA A 39 10.66 3.73 -1.55
N LEU A 40 10.84 2.66 -0.76
CA LEU A 40 9.79 2.13 0.11
C LEU A 40 9.52 3.11 1.26
N LYS A 41 8.28 3.56 1.33
CA LYS A 41 7.76 4.40 2.41
C LYS A 41 6.75 3.61 3.20
N VAL A 42 6.52 4.05 4.44
CA VAL A 42 5.43 3.51 5.25
C VAL A 42 4.59 4.67 5.75
N ALA A 43 3.28 4.53 5.65
CA ALA A 43 2.31 5.49 6.14
C ALA A 43 1.13 4.75 6.78
N PRO A 44 0.45 5.37 7.77
CA PRO A 44 -0.85 4.89 8.20
C PRO A 44 -1.81 4.83 7.00
N ILE A 45 -2.72 3.87 7.02
CA ILE A 45 -3.71 3.66 5.97
C ILE A 45 -5.11 3.78 6.58
N ASP A 46 -6.01 4.47 5.89
CA ASP A 46 -7.40 4.58 6.28
C ASP A 46 -8.17 3.27 6.02
N ASP A 47 -9.20 3.01 6.81
CA ASP A 47 -9.99 1.79 6.73
C ASP A 47 -10.61 1.58 5.31
N ASN A 48 -10.99 2.64 4.59
CA ASN A 48 -11.54 2.51 3.23
C ASN A 48 -10.53 1.88 2.25
N LEU A 49 -9.26 2.30 2.31
CA LEU A 49 -8.24 1.75 1.42
C LEU A 49 -7.91 0.30 1.80
N VAL A 50 -7.99 -0.06 3.08
CA VAL A 50 -7.86 -1.45 3.52
C VAL A 50 -8.97 -2.31 2.90
N GLU A 51 -10.21 -1.87 3.00
CA GLU A 51 -11.36 -2.59 2.41
C GLU A 51 -11.24 -2.68 0.88
N ALA A 52 -10.79 -1.62 0.21
CA ALA A 52 -10.58 -1.62 -1.24
C ALA A 52 -9.47 -2.60 -1.67
N LEU A 53 -8.38 -2.71 -0.90
CA LEU A 53 -7.32 -3.68 -1.17
C LEU A 53 -7.82 -5.13 -1.01
N GLU A 54 -8.59 -5.41 0.04
CA GLU A 54 -9.19 -6.74 0.26
C GLU A 54 -10.15 -7.10 -0.89
N GLU A 55 -11.00 -6.17 -1.33
CA GLU A 55 -11.89 -6.39 -2.48
C GLU A 55 -11.13 -6.59 -3.79
N ALA A 56 -10.03 -5.86 -3.98
CA ALA A 56 -9.17 -5.97 -5.15
C ALA A 56 -8.42 -7.30 -5.22
N GLU A 57 -8.01 -7.88 -4.08
CA GLU A 57 -7.44 -9.23 -4.06
C GLU A 57 -8.47 -10.29 -4.50
N GLU A 58 -9.74 -10.11 -4.16
CA GLU A 58 -10.82 -11.02 -4.57
C GLU A 58 -11.26 -10.82 -6.02
N SER A 59 -11.33 -9.57 -6.47
CA SER A 59 -11.90 -9.19 -7.78
C SER A 59 -10.85 -9.04 -8.87
N GLY A 60 -9.58 -8.86 -8.51
CA GLY A 60 -8.48 -8.55 -9.42
C GLY A 60 -8.56 -7.13 -10.01
N THR A 61 -9.19 -6.19 -9.31
CA THR A 61 -9.32 -4.79 -9.72
C THR A 61 -8.14 -3.96 -9.26
N ASP A 62 -7.77 -2.93 -10.01
CA ASP A 62 -6.73 -1.99 -9.59
C ASP A 62 -7.28 -1.00 -8.56
N VAL A 63 -6.55 -0.79 -7.46
CA VAL A 63 -6.86 0.21 -6.43
C VAL A 63 -5.96 1.41 -6.61
N LEU A 64 -6.56 2.60 -6.70
CA LEU A 64 -5.81 3.85 -6.69
C LEU A 64 -5.72 4.39 -5.28
N PHE A 65 -4.54 4.87 -4.93
CA PHE A 65 -4.26 5.45 -3.63
C PHE A 65 -3.44 6.74 -3.76
N ASP A 66 -3.56 7.63 -2.77
CA ASP A 66 -2.72 8.81 -2.65
C ASP A 66 -2.41 9.10 -1.18
N LEU A 67 -1.31 9.81 -0.94
CA LEU A 67 -0.89 10.22 0.40
C LEU A 67 -1.52 11.57 0.73
N ILE A 68 -2.56 11.55 1.55
CA ILE A 68 -3.33 12.72 1.97
C ILE A 68 -3.08 12.96 3.46
N ASP A 69 -2.51 14.12 3.80
CA ASP A 69 -2.19 14.50 5.19
C ASP A 69 -1.27 13.50 5.94
N GLY A 70 -0.47 12.72 5.19
CA GLY A 70 0.41 11.70 5.76
C GLY A 70 -0.27 10.34 5.97
N GLU A 71 -1.52 10.18 5.55
CA GLU A 71 -2.27 8.93 5.54
C GLU A 71 -2.52 8.48 4.09
N LEU A 72 -2.41 7.18 3.85
CA LEU A 72 -2.74 6.56 2.58
C LEU A 72 -4.25 6.37 2.50
N CYS A 73 -4.86 7.03 1.52
CA CYS A 73 -6.29 6.96 1.26
C CYS A 73 -6.56 6.43 -0.14
N GLU A 74 -7.69 5.74 -0.30
CA GLU A 74 -8.25 5.41 -1.61
C GLU A 74 -8.61 6.70 -2.34
N VAL A 75 -8.31 6.75 -3.63
CA VAL A 75 -8.78 7.84 -4.49
C VAL A 75 -9.72 7.28 -5.54
N GLU A 76 -10.87 7.94 -5.70
CA GLU A 76 -11.80 7.62 -6.79
C GLU A 76 -11.08 7.82 -8.13
N THR A 77 -11.24 6.85 -9.04
CA THR A 77 -10.91 7.03 -10.45
C THR A 77 -11.75 8.19 -10.97
N VAL A 78 -11.11 9.36 -11.16
CA VAL A 78 -11.77 10.50 -11.80
C VAL A 78 -12.04 10.11 -13.26
N GLU A 79 -13.20 9.51 -13.53
CA GLU A 79 -13.68 9.26 -14.89
C GLU A 79 -13.85 10.62 -15.59
N GLY A 80 -12.85 10.99 -16.41
CA GLY A 80 -12.86 12.15 -17.29
C GLY A 80 -13.43 11.84 -18.67
#